data_AF-A0A662VPR5-F1
#
_entry.id   AF-A0A662VPR5-F1
#
_cell.length_a   1.000
_cell.length_b   1.000
_cell.length_c   1.000
_cell.angle_alpha   90.00
_cell.angle_beta   90.00
_cell.angle_gamma   90.00
#
_symmetry.space_group_name_H-M   'P 1'
#
loop_
_entity.id
_entity.type
_entity.pdbx_description
1 polymer ?
#
loop_
_entity_poly.entity_id
_entity_poly.type
_entity_poly.pdbx_seq_one_letter_code
_entity_poly.pdbx_strand_id
1 'polypeptide(L)'
;MKYTLRLDEKTYHLLKGVARLRGASAVIAGVTLRLLLNCGKFLKDELNNLYYFREDEKRVYEVSDKSEEFEGLLYDLTGLNSKTQSLKEAVALRHGEEVSVYRDFHYDKERGILYVYLQNGEYLTLDGEKVEIWPNGANGIYFTRNSLVEPLKYIPPKKREKIEILRQIEEQRGDGNLFIQAVYNRTSYDPNSELSIRQQRDLLALYYYSVPFGDFLTTVPILSLVGEKGSAKTTCVRFFGRMLYGTKFDVTSVDSNAQGERDFVAMLAKIGHS
;
A
#
# COMPACT_ATOMS: atom_id res chain seq x y z
N MET A 1 -9.45 18.63 13.74
CA MET A 1 -10.86 18.92 14.07
C MET A 1 -11.63 17.62 13.89
N LYS A 2 -11.93 16.89 14.98
CA LYS A 2 -12.63 15.58 14.91
C LYS A 2 -14.13 15.85 14.71
N TYR A 3 -14.61 15.77 13.48
CA TYR A 3 -16.05 15.66 13.24
C TYR A 3 -16.45 14.21 13.46
N THR A 4 -16.76 13.85 14.71
CA THR A 4 -17.48 12.61 14.98
C THR A 4 -18.93 12.88 14.58
N LEU A 5 -19.32 12.46 13.37
CA LEU A 5 -20.74 12.31 13.03
C LEU A 5 -21.30 11.18 13.89
N ARG A 6 -21.66 11.52 15.14
CA ARG A 6 -22.47 10.66 15.99
C ARG A 6 -23.85 10.59 15.36
N LEU A 7 -24.37 9.38 15.20
CA LEU A 7 -25.79 9.15 14.96
C LEU A 7 -26.59 10.09 15.87
N ASP A 8 -27.58 10.78 15.32
CA ASP A 8 -28.48 11.54 16.16
C ASP A 8 -29.13 10.59 17.18
N GLU A 9 -29.41 11.12 18.37
CA GLU A 9 -29.86 10.33 19.52
C GLU A 9 -31.10 9.50 19.19
N LYS A 10 -31.98 10.03 18.33
CA LYS A 10 -33.17 9.35 17.82
C LYS A 10 -32.80 8.13 16.97
N THR A 11 -31.90 8.26 15.99
CA THR A 11 -31.45 7.14 15.15
C THR A 11 -30.73 6.06 15.95
N TYR A 12 -29.90 6.46 16.92
CA TYR A 12 -29.22 5.52 17.83
C TYR A 12 -30.21 4.72 18.71
N HIS A 13 -31.19 5.40 19.31
CA HIS A 13 -32.22 4.73 20.10
C HIS A 13 -33.15 3.86 19.26
N LEU A 14 -33.43 4.25 18.01
CA LEU A 14 -34.20 3.46 17.06
C LEU A 14 -33.47 2.15 16.74
N LEU A 15 -32.17 2.21 16.42
CA LEU A 15 -31.35 1.03 16.15
C LEU A 15 -31.27 0.08 17.35
N LYS A 16 -31.08 0.62 18.57
CA LYS A 16 -31.09 -0.19 19.80
C LYS A 16 -32.45 -0.82 20.10
N GLY A 17 -33.55 -0.11 19.84
CA GLY A 17 -34.90 -0.61 20.04
C GLY A 17 -35.29 -1.69 19.04
N VAL A 18 -34.93 -1.48 17.76
CA VAL A 18 -35.23 -2.40 16.66
C VAL A 18 -34.48 -3.72 16.80
N ALA A 19 -33.23 -3.72 17.29
CA ALA A 19 -32.42 -4.92 17.51
C ALA A 19 -33.09 -6.03 18.35
N ARG A 20 -34.17 -5.73 19.09
CA ARG A 20 -34.91 -6.68 19.93
C ARG A 20 -36.10 -7.37 19.23
N LEU A 21 -36.38 -7.08 17.96
CA LEU A 21 -37.56 -7.59 17.24
C LEU A 21 -37.21 -8.64 16.16
N ARG A 22 -38.07 -9.65 15.94
CA ARG A 22 -37.98 -10.50 14.74
C ARG A 22 -38.22 -9.62 13.50
N GLY A 23 -37.23 -9.50 12.62
CA GLY A 23 -37.22 -8.55 11.49
C GLY A 23 -36.22 -7.38 11.64
N ALA A 24 -35.57 -7.26 12.81
CA ALA A 24 -34.56 -6.23 13.10
C ALA A 24 -33.39 -6.22 12.12
N SER A 25 -32.97 -7.40 11.67
CA SER A 25 -31.78 -7.55 10.82
C SER A 25 -31.91 -6.78 9.50
N ALA A 26 -33.07 -6.83 8.86
CA ALA A 26 -33.32 -6.13 7.59
C ALA A 26 -33.35 -4.61 7.78
N VAL A 27 -33.92 -4.12 8.89
CA VAL A 27 -33.97 -2.69 9.21
C VAL A 27 -32.57 -2.17 9.56
N ILE A 28 -31.82 -2.89 10.39
CA ILE A 28 -30.44 -2.55 10.73
C ILE A 28 -29.59 -2.51 9.46
N ALA A 29 -29.68 -3.53 8.61
CA ALA A 29 -28.93 -3.57 7.36
C ALA A 29 -29.30 -2.41 6.42
N GLY A 30 -30.58 -2.06 6.32
CA GLY A 30 -31.06 -0.91 5.54
C GLY A 30 -30.55 0.44 6.07
N VAL A 31 -30.52 0.65 7.39
CA VAL A 31 -29.98 1.87 7.99
C VAL A 31 -28.46 1.95 7.83
N THR A 32 -27.74 0.85 8.10
CA THR A 32 -26.28 0.76 7.88
C THR A 32 -25.93 1.09 6.44
N LEU A 33 -26.66 0.53 5.47
CA LEU A 33 -26.40 0.81 4.06
C LEU A 33 -26.59 2.30 3.73
N ARG A 34 -27.68 2.92 4.18
CA ARG A 34 -27.91 4.37 3.96
C ARG A 34 -26.81 5.21 4.58
N LEU A 35 -26.34 4.83 5.77
CA LEU A 35 -25.24 5.54 6.44
C LEU A 35 -23.95 5.45 5.63
N LEU A 36 -23.61 4.26 5.12
CA LEU A 36 -22.43 4.05 4.27
C LEU A 36 -22.54 4.89 2.98
N LEU A 37 -23.69 4.83 2.28
CA LEU A 37 -23.91 5.61 1.06
C LEU A 37 -23.90 7.12 1.29
N ASN A 38 -24.24 7.59 2.49
CA ASN A 38 -24.16 9.01 2.83
C ASN A 38 -22.74 9.50 3.12
N CYS A 39 -21.83 8.60 3.46
CA CYS A 39 -20.49 8.96 3.92
C CYS A 39 -19.37 8.50 2.99
N GLY A 40 -19.72 7.83 1.91
CA GLY A 40 -18.78 7.13 1.07
C GLY A 40 -19.47 6.42 -0.07
N LYS A 41 -18.69 5.60 -0.76
CA LYS A 41 -19.17 4.86 -1.92
C LYS A 41 -18.55 3.47 -1.96
N PHE A 42 -19.29 2.53 -2.50
CA PHE A 42 -18.76 1.21 -2.80
C PHE A 42 -18.00 1.26 -4.13
N LEU A 43 -16.91 0.51 -4.18
CA LEU A 43 -16.06 0.35 -5.34
C LEU A 43 -15.92 -1.14 -5.63
N LYS A 44 -15.66 -1.48 -6.89
CA LYS A 44 -15.25 -2.83 -7.27
C LYS A 44 -14.19 -2.76 -8.36
N ASP A 45 -13.24 -3.68 -8.31
CA ASP A 45 -12.24 -3.81 -9.38
C ASP A 45 -12.68 -4.84 -10.44
N GLU A 46 -11.85 -5.00 -11.48
CA GLU A 46 -12.09 -5.93 -12.59
C GLU A 46 -12.15 -7.40 -12.14
N LEU A 47 -11.58 -7.73 -10.98
CA LEU A 47 -11.59 -9.07 -10.38
C LEU A 47 -12.79 -9.26 -9.44
N ASN A 48 -13.69 -8.28 -9.33
CA ASN A 48 -14.79 -8.21 -8.37
C ASN A 48 -14.34 -8.22 -6.90
N ASN A 49 -13.11 -7.78 -6.61
CA ASN A 49 -12.77 -7.42 -5.24
C ASN A 49 -13.59 -6.19 -4.85
N LEU A 50 -14.16 -6.21 -3.65
CA LEU A 50 -15.11 -5.21 -3.19
C LEU A 50 -14.44 -4.28 -2.20
N TYR A 51 -14.67 -2.99 -2.38
CA TYR A 51 -14.13 -1.96 -1.49
C TYR A 51 -15.19 -0.94 -1.10
N TYR A 52 -14.89 -0.20 -0.04
CA TYR A 52 -15.66 0.95 0.41
C TYR A 52 -14.73 2.13 0.58
N PHE A 53 -14.96 3.21 -0.17
CA PHE A 53 -14.24 4.46 -0.02
C PHE A 53 -14.97 5.39 0.95
N ARG A 54 -14.30 5.73 2.03
CA ARG A 54 -14.77 6.64 3.07
C ARG A 54 -14.30 8.06 2.74
N GLU A 55 -15.23 8.96 2.45
CA GLU A 55 -14.95 10.27 1.85
C GLU A 55 -14.27 11.27 2.79
N ASP A 56 -14.63 11.28 4.07
CA ASP A 56 -14.02 12.19 5.07
C ASP A 56 -12.60 11.76 5.47
N GLU A 57 -12.34 10.44 5.51
CA GLU A 57 -11.02 9.88 5.81
C GLU A 57 -10.10 9.79 4.59
N LYS A 58 -10.65 9.87 3.37
CA LYS A 58 -9.93 9.56 2.12
C LYS A 58 -9.26 8.18 2.18
N ARG A 59 -10.05 7.18 2.59
CA ARG A 59 -9.56 5.80 2.80
C ARG A 59 -10.42 4.79 2.09
N VAL A 60 -9.76 3.76 1.56
CA VAL A 60 -10.38 2.60 0.94
C VAL A 60 -10.27 1.42 1.91
N TYR A 61 -11.41 0.81 2.21
CA TYR A 61 -11.53 -0.38 3.04
C TYR A 61 -11.90 -1.57 2.17
N GLU A 62 -11.24 -2.71 2.37
CA GLU A 62 -11.67 -3.96 1.74
C GLU A 62 -12.99 -4.42 2.38
N VAL A 63 -13.99 -4.72 1.56
CA VAL A 63 -15.28 -5.26 1.98
C VAL A 63 -15.21 -6.78 1.86
N SER A 64 -14.74 -7.42 2.93
CA SER A 64 -14.69 -8.89 3.02
C SER A 64 -14.91 -9.35 4.46
N ASP A 65 -15.38 -10.59 4.64
CA ASP A 65 -15.57 -11.23 5.96
C ASP A 65 -14.29 -11.26 6.83
N LYS A 66 -13.11 -11.08 6.23
CA LYS A 66 -11.81 -11.13 6.92
C LYS A 66 -11.25 -9.74 7.23
N SER A 67 -11.92 -8.67 6.78
CA SER A 67 -11.46 -7.30 6.93
C SER A 67 -11.80 -6.74 8.31
N GLU A 68 -10.87 -6.87 9.25
CA GLU A 68 -11.01 -6.28 10.59
C GLU A 68 -11.17 -4.75 10.54
N GLU A 69 -10.53 -4.07 9.57
CA GLU A 69 -10.63 -2.62 9.43
C GLU A 69 -12.03 -2.18 9.00
N PHE A 70 -12.67 -2.90 8.08
CA PHE A 70 -14.04 -2.57 7.66
C PHE A 70 -15.07 -2.89 8.74
N GLU A 71 -14.92 -4.02 9.44
CA GLU A 71 -15.77 -4.34 10.59
C GLU A 71 -15.60 -3.31 11.72
N GLY A 72 -14.37 -2.85 11.97
CA GLY A 72 -14.09 -1.75 12.90
C GLY A 72 -14.80 -0.46 12.51
N LEU A 73 -14.73 -0.06 11.22
CA LEU A 73 -15.45 1.10 10.70
C LEU A 73 -16.97 0.98 10.93
N LEU A 74 -17.54 -0.19 10.64
CA LEU A 74 -18.97 -0.44 10.82
C LEU A 74 -19.38 -0.36 12.29
N TYR A 75 -18.55 -0.88 13.19
CA TYR A 75 -18.76 -0.77 14.62
C TYR A 75 -18.69 0.69 15.08
N ASP A 76 -17.72 1.46 14.63
CA ASP A 76 -17.59 2.89 14.95
C ASP A 76 -18.80 3.71 14.47
N LEU A 77 -19.34 3.34 13.30
CA LEU A 77 -20.47 4.03 12.68
C LEU A 77 -21.83 3.64 13.28
N THR A 78 -22.02 2.39 13.69
CA THR A 78 -23.34 1.85 14.05
C THR A 78 -23.45 1.39 15.51
N GLY A 79 -22.32 1.17 16.18
CA GLY A 79 -22.24 0.56 17.51
C GLY A 79 -22.61 -0.93 17.54
N LEU A 80 -22.67 -1.60 16.39
CA LEU A 80 -23.12 -2.98 16.26
C LEU A 80 -22.06 -3.84 15.56
N ASN A 81 -21.76 -5.02 16.11
CA ASN A 81 -21.06 -6.09 15.40
C ASN A 81 -22.04 -6.73 14.41
N SER A 82 -22.08 -6.22 13.19
CA SER A 82 -23.17 -6.53 12.27
C SER A 82 -22.96 -7.88 11.56
N LYS A 83 -23.80 -8.88 11.83
CA LYS A 83 -23.88 -10.12 11.03
C LYS A 83 -24.57 -9.91 9.66
N THR A 84 -24.46 -8.71 9.08
CA THR A 84 -25.22 -8.28 7.88
C THR A 84 -24.36 -8.21 6.62
N GLN A 85 -23.21 -8.89 6.62
CA GLN A 85 -22.19 -8.77 5.57
C GLN A 85 -22.69 -9.13 4.17
N SER A 86 -23.48 -10.20 4.05
CA SER A 86 -24.01 -10.67 2.76
C SER A 86 -24.81 -9.61 2.01
N LEU A 87 -25.48 -8.68 2.71
CA LEU A 87 -26.19 -7.58 2.04
C LEU A 87 -25.21 -6.51 1.53
N LYS A 88 -24.15 -6.23 2.28
CA LYS A 88 -23.16 -5.20 1.92
C LYS A 88 -22.35 -5.63 0.71
N GLU A 89 -21.89 -6.88 0.70
CA GLU A 89 -21.21 -7.48 -0.45
C GLU A 89 -22.13 -7.51 -1.67
N ALA A 90 -23.40 -7.90 -1.51
CA ALA A 90 -24.37 -7.88 -2.61
C ALA A 90 -24.60 -6.47 -3.17
N VAL A 91 -24.59 -5.44 -2.32
CA VAL A 91 -24.71 -4.04 -2.77
C VAL A 91 -23.43 -3.55 -3.44
N ALA A 92 -22.26 -3.81 -2.85
CA ALA A 92 -20.99 -3.45 -3.45
C ALA A 92 -20.80 -4.13 -4.82
N LEU A 93 -21.20 -5.39 -4.96
CA LEU A 93 -21.13 -6.12 -6.22
C LEU A 93 -22.08 -5.55 -7.29
N ARG A 94 -23.30 -5.14 -6.90
CA ARG A 94 -24.32 -4.64 -7.83
C ARG A 94 -24.20 -3.15 -8.17
N HIS A 95 -23.70 -2.36 -7.23
CA HIS A 95 -23.75 -0.90 -7.29
C HIS A 95 -22.40 -0.23 -7.03
N GLY A 96 -21.34 -1.01 -6.78
CA GLY A 96 -19.98 -0.48 -6.69
C GLY A 96 -19.54 0.12 -8.02
N GLU A 97 -18.91 1.30 -7.93
CA GLU A 97 -18.28 1.93 -9.08
C GLU A 97 -17.08 1.10 -9.53
N GLU A 98 -16.98 0.83 -10.84
CA GLU A 98 -15.86 0.09 -11.42
C GLU A 98 -14.63 0.98 -11.47
N VAL A 99 -13.63 0.64 -10.67
CA VAL A 99 -12.37 1.38 -10.56
C VAL A 99 -11.20 0.44 -10.32
N SER A 100 -10.01 0.85 -10.74
CA SER A 100 -8.78 0.19 -10.31
C SER A 100 -8.40 0.66 -8.90
N VAL A 101 -8.02 -0.27 -8.04
CA VAL A 101 -7.56 0.02 -6.68
C VAL A 101 -6.14 -0.51 -6.52
N TYR A 102 -5.21 0.39 -6.23
CA TYR A 102 -3.79 0.11 -6.12
C TYR A 102 -3.35 -0.05 -4.66
N ARG A 103 -2.07 -0.39 -4.43
CA ARG A 103 -1.50 -0.53 -3.08
C ARG A 103 -0.48 0.54 -2.74
N ASP A 104 0.69 0.47 -3.36
CA ASP A 104 1.82 1.34 -3.04
C ASP A 104 2.14 2.30 -4.18
N PHE A 105 2.12 1.79 -5.41
CA PHE A 105 2.47 2.53 -6.62
C PHE A 105 1.48 2.20 -7.73
N HIS A 106 1.39 3.11 -8.69
CA HIS A 106 0.73 2.86 -9.97
C HIS A 106 1.41 3.73 -11.03
N TYR A 107 1.73 3.16 -12.19
CA TYR A 107 2.26 3.94 -13.31
C TYR A 107 1.28 3.94 -14.48
N ASP A 108 0.76 5.12 -14.80
CA ASP A 108 -0.06 5.35 -15.98
C ASP A 108 0.86 5.61 -17.18
N LYS A 109 1.03 4.56 -18.00
CA LYS A 109 1.87 4.61 -19.19
C LYS A 109 1.39 5.62 -20.22
N GLU A 110 0.08 5.79 -20.37
CA GLU A 110 -0.49 6.67 -21.40
C GLU A 110 -0.19 8.14 -21.09
N ARG A 111 -0.26 8.50 -19.80
CA ARG A 111 0.03 9.85 -19.33
C ARG A 111 1.48 10.07 -18.94
N GLY A 112 2.25 9.00 -18.74
CA GLY A 112 3.62 9.07 -18.22
C GLY A 112 3.67 9.54 -16.76
N ILE A 113 2.67 9.18 -15.95
CA ILE A 113 2.54 9.64 -14.56
C ILE A 113 2.73 8.48 -13.59
N LEU A 114 3.64 8.65 -12.65
CA LEU A 114 3.79 7.76 -11.50
C LEU A 114 2.98 8.30 -10.31
N TYR A 115 2.12 7.44 -9.78
CA TYR A 115 1.36 7.67 -8.56
C TYR A 115 2.04 6.92 -7.41
N VAL A 116 2.27 7.61 -6.28
CA VAL A 116 2.90 7.02 -5.09
C VAL A 116 2.02 7.26 -3.89
N TYR A 117 1.52 6.20 -3.26
CA TYR A 117 0.70 6.36 -2.08
C TYR A 117 1.55 6.70 -0.84
N LEU A 118 1.13 7.71 -0.09
CA LEU A 118 1.83 8.14 1.12
C LEU A 118 1.35 7.40 2.37
N GLN A 119 0.42 6.45 2.23
CA GLN A 119 -0.13 5.63 3.33
C GLN A 119 -0.80 6.45 4.45
N ASN A 120 -1.11 7.72 4.17
CA ASN A 120 -1.75 8.68 5.07
C ASN A 120 -3.09 9.23 4.52
N GLY A 121 -3.64 8.65 3.45
CA GLY A 121 -4.84 9.17 2.76
C GLY A 121 -4.53 10.16 1.63
N GLU A 122 -3.26 10.37 1.30
CA GLU A 122 -2.80 11.19 0.18
C GLU A 122 -1.88 10.37 -0.74
N TYR A 123 -1.75 10.79 -2.00
CA TYR A 123 -0.79 10.24 -2.95
C TYR A 123 -0.05 11.37 -3.68
N LEU A 124 1.13 11.04 -4.19
CA LEU A 124 1.91 11.92 -5.06
C LEU A 124 1.63 11.60 -6.52
N THR A 125 1.63 12.62 -7.37
CA THR A 125 1.76 12.46 -8.83
C THR A 125 3.10 13.00 -9.28
N LEU A 126 3.84 12.20 -10.05
CA LEU A 126 5.14 12.54 -10.59
C LEU A 126 5.11 12.35 -12.11
N ASP A 127 5.32 13.44 -12.85
CA ASP A 127 5.39 13.46 -14.32
C ASP A 127 6.84 13.58 -14.85
N GLY A 128 7.82 13.57 -13.93
CA GLY A 128 9.23 13.77 -14.23
C GLY A 128 9.71 15.22 -14.07
N GLU A 129 8.81 16.20 -14.00
CA GLU A 129 9.14 17.62 -13.84
C GLU A 129 8.68 18.18 -12.50
N LYS A 130 7.45 17.85 -12.09
CA LYS A 130 6.82 18.31 -10.87
C LYS A 130 6.33 17.15 -10.01
N VAL A 131 6.11 17.48 -8.74
CA VAL A 131 5.46 16.60 -7.77
C VAL A 131 4.27 17.34 -7.19
N GLU A 132 3.09 16.75 -7.30
CA GLU A 132 1.86 17.27 -6.70
C GLU A 132 1.31 16.26 -5.69
N ILE A 133 0.54 16.75 -4.72
CA ILE A 133 -0.06 15.95 -3.66
C ILE A 133 -1.57 16.00 -3.84
N TRP A 134 -2.20 14.84 -3.85
CA TRP A 134 -3.63 14.70 -4.03
C TRP A 134 -4.22 13.82 -2.92
N PRO A 135 -5.46 14.08 -2.47
CA PRO A 135 -6.13 13.17 -1.56
C PRO A 135 -6.49 11.88 -2.30
N ASN A 136 -6.38 10.74 -1.62
CA ASN A 136 -6.81 9.44 -2.15
C ASN A 136 -8.27 9.50 -2.62
N GLY A 137 -8.56 8.88 -3.75
CA GLY A 137 -9.84 8.96 -4.45
C GLY A 137 -10.04 10.19 -5.34
N ALA A 138 -9.13 11.18 -5.31
CA ALA A 138 -9.11 12.24 -6.31
C ALA A 138 -8.79 11.68 -7.70
N ASN A 139 -9.35 12.29 -8.73
CA ASN A 139 -9.09 11.94 -10.13
C ASN A 139 -9.35 10.45 -10.48
N GLY A 140 -10.19 9.77 -9.69
CA GLY A 140 -10.51 8.35 -9.87
C GLY A 140 -9.39 7.38 -9.44
N ILE A 141 -8.36 7.86 -8.73
CA ILE A 141 -7.23 7.03 -8.28
C ILE A 141 -7.44 6.62 -6.83
N TYR A 142 -7.50 5.30 -6.59
CA TYR A 142 -7.76 4.72 -5.27
C TYR A 142 -6.60 3.84 -4.82
N PHE A 143 -6.15 4.05 -3.59
CA PHE A 143 -5.16 3.20 -2.93
C PHE A 143 -5.74 2.56 -1.66
N THR A 144 -5.48 1.26 -1.49
CA THR A 144 -5.70 0.55 -0.23
C THR A 144 -4.54 0.79 0.72
N ARG A 145 -4.85 0.94 2.02
CA ARG A 145 -3.82 1.14 3.03
C ARG A 145 -3.17 -0.18 3.41
N ASN A 146 -1.85 -0.17 3.53
CA ASN A 146 -1.11 -1.23 4.18
C ASN A 146 -0.80 -0.82 5.62
N SER A 147 -1.48 -1.42 6.59
CA SER A 147 -1.33 -1.10 8.01
C SER A 147 0.07 -1.42 8.57
N LEU A 148 0.84 -2.25 7.88
CA LEU A 148 2.23 -2.58 8.22
C LEU A 148 3.23 -1.53 7.72
N VAL A 149 2.81 -0.64 6.81
CA VAL A 149 3.66 0.39 6.22
C VAL A 149 3.53 1.69 7.00
N GLU A 150 4.67 2.28 7.33
CA GLU A 150 4.69 3.61 7.95
C GLU A 150 4.33 4.69 6.92
N PRO A 151 3.44 5.64 7.28
CA PRO A 151 3.10 6.75 6.41
C PRO A 151 4.31 7.59 5.99
N LEU A 152 4.40 7.87 4.70
CA LEU A 152 5.46 8.66 4.11
C LEU A 152 5.10 10.14 4.14
N LYS A 153 6.13 10.99 4.30
CA LYS A 153 5.99 12.44 4.21
C LYS A 153 6.86 12.98 3.09
N TYR A 154 6.23 13.60 2.09
CA TYR A 154 6.96 14.28 1.05
C TYR A 154 7.63 15.56 1.58
N ILE A 155 8.93 15.69 1.31
CA ILE A 155 9.72 16.89 1.61
C ILE A 155 10.14 17.52 0.28
N PRO A 156 9.65 18.73 -0.05
CA PRO A 156 10.05 19.44 -1.26
C PRO A 156 11.57 19.68 -1.30
N PRO A 157 12.22 19.64 -2.49
CA PRO A 157 13.68 19.77 -2.62
C PRO A 157 14.29 20.94 -1.84
N LYS A 158 13.64 22.11 -1.85
CA LYS A 158 14.10 23.32 -1.15
C LYS A 158 14.11 23.21 0.38
N LYS A 159 13.39 22.25 0.95
CA LYS A 159 13.27 22.01 2.39
C LYS A 159 14.05 20.77 2.86
N ARG A 160 14.73 20.07 1.96
CA ARG A 160 15.51 18.88 2.31
C ARG A 160 16.79 19.30 3.00
N GLU A 161 17.03 18.73 4.18
CA GLU A 161 18.29 18.89 4.88
C GLU A 161 19.41 18.16 4.14
N LYS A 162 20.64 18.65 4.28
CA LYS A 162 21.81 17.91 3.81
C LYS A 162 22.04 16.74 4.76
N ILE A 163 21.82 15.54 4.26
CA ILE A 163 22.03 14.30 5.01
C ILE A 163 23.36 13.72 4.56
N GLU A 164 24.28 13.52 5.49
CA GLU A 164 25.49 12.74 5.24
C GLU A 164 25.18 11.25 5.41
N ILE A 165 25.45 10.47 4.36
CA ILE A 165 25.33 9.02 4.42
C ILE A 165 26.67 8.42 4.89
N LEU A 166 26.68 7.91 6.11
CA LEU A 166 27.86 7.28 6.71
C LEU A 166 28.13 5.88 6.13
N ARG A 167 29.38 5.41 6.28
CA ARG A 167 29.84 4.06 5.91
C ARG A 167 29.66 3.71 4.43
N GLN A 168 29.75 4.72 3.57
CA GLN A 168 29.94 4.49 2.13
C GLN A 168 31.33 3.88 1.87
N ILE A 169 31.42 3.04 0.84
CA ILE A 169 32.66 2.59 0.24
C ILE A 169 33.41 3.83 -0.26
N GLU A 170 34.68 3.97 0.12
CA GLU A 170 35.44 5.22 -0.05
C GLU A 170 35.54 5.62 -1.53
N GLU A 171 35.76 4.65 -2.41
CA GLU A 171 35.85 4.84 -3.87
C GLU A 171 34.53 5.32 -4.50
N GLN A 172 33.41 5.16 -3.79
CA GLN A 172 32.06 5.50 -4.27
C GLN A 172 31.43 6.64 -3.47
N ARG A 173 32.15 7.20 -2.48
CA ARG A 173 31.59 8.17 -1.54
C ARG A 173 31.05 9.40 -2.28
N GLY A 174 29.78 9.70 -2.03
CA GLY A 174 29.12 10.88 -2.58
C GLY A 174 28.65 10.75 -4.03
N ASP A 175 28.86 9.60 -4.67
CA ASP A 175 28.37 9.36 -6.03
C ASP A 175 26.83 9.17 -6.04
N GLY A 176 26.16 9.80 -7.01
CA GLY A 176 24.71 9.74 -7.19
C GLY A 176 23.87 10.48 -6.15
N ASN A 177 22.56 10.27 -6.19
CA ASN A 177 21.60 10.87 -5.26
C ASN A 177 21.61 10.17 -3.88
N LEU A 178 20.86 10.68 -2.90
CA LEU A 178 20.82 10.09 -1.55
C LEU A 178 20.42 8.62 -1.54
N PHE A 179 19.56 8.21 -2.47
CA PHE A 179 19.17 6.81 -2.60
C PHE A 179 20.35 5.95 -3.11
N ILE A 180 21.10 6.44 -4.11
CA ILE A 180 22.34 5.82 -4.59
C ILE A 180 23.35 5.66 -3.44
N GLN A 181 23.56 6.74 -2.69
CA GLN A 181 24.51 6.75 -1.58
C GLN A 181 24.10 5.80 -0.45
N ALA A 182 22.81 5.73 -0.14
CA ALA A 182 22.30 5.00 1.02
C ALA A 182 22.15 3.49 0.80
N VAL A 183 21.96 3.05 -0.44
CA VAL A 183 21.76 1.63 -0.78
C VAL A 183 23.01 1.04 -1.46
N TYR A 184 23.51 1.70 -2.49
CA TYR A 184 24.45 1.11 -3.44
C TYR A 184 25.89 1.29 -3.02
N ASN A 185 26.22 2.51 -2.58
CA ASN A 185 27.57 2.84 -2.12
C ASN A 185 27.89 2.19 -0.77
N ARG A 186 26.98 1.36 -0.22
CA ARG A 186 27.15 0.60 1.03
C ARG A 186 27.09 -0.91 0.81
N THR A 187 26.93 -1.34 -0.44
CA THR A 187 26.84 -2.75 -0.81
C THR A 187 28.19 -3.22 -1.33
N SER A 188 28.68 -4.34 -0.79
CA SER A 188 29.91 -4.96 -1.28
C SER A 188 29.66 -5.69 -2.60
N TYR A 189 30.43 -5.34 -3.63
CA TYR A 189 30.37 -5.95 -4.96
C TYR A 189 31.54 -6.92 -5.15
N ASP A 190 31.36 -7.94 -5.98
CA ASP A 190 32.40 -8.94 -6.24
C ASP A 190 33.31 -8.50 -7.40
N PRO A 191 34.59 -8.17 -7.17
CA PRO A 191 35.50 -7.77 -8.24
C PRO A 191 35.83 -8.91 -9.22
N ASN A 192 35.56 -10.17 -8.86
CA ASN A 192 35.82 -11.35 -9.68
C ASN A 192 34.60 -11.83 -10.47
N SER A 193 33.47 -11.13 -10.36
CA SER A 193 32.28 -11.41 -11.17
C SER A 193 32.54 -11.16 -12.66
N GLU A 194 31.76 -11.80 -13.53
CA GLU A 194 31.70 -11.47 -14.96
C GLU A 194 31.29 -10.01 -15.21
N LEU A 195 30.53 -9.42 -14.28
CA LEU A 195 30.14 -8.01 -14.33
C LEU A 195 31.14 -7.16 -13.57
N SER A 196 31.55 -6.04 -14.19
CA SER A 196 32.30 -4.99 -13.48
C SER A 196 31.49 -4.47 -12.28
N ILE A 197 32.18 -3.92 -11.27
CA ILE A 197 31.54 -3.30 -10.09
C ILE A 197 30.48 -2.27 -10.50
N ARG A 198 30.76 -1.48 -11.53
CA ARG A 198 29.82 -0.51 -12.07
C ARG A 198 28.56 -1.18 -12.63
N GLN A 199 28.71 -2.25 -13.41
CA GLN A 199 27.56 -2.98 -13.95
C GLN A 199 26.72 -3.65 -12.85
N GLN A 200 27.35 -4.22 -11.82
CA GLN A 200 26.63 -4.78 -10.67
C GLN A 200 25.83 -3.70 -9.95
N ARG A 201 26.44 -2.52 -9.77
CA ARG A 201 25.78 -1.35 -9.18
C ARG A 201 24.60 -0.86 -10.01
N ASP A 202 24.80 -0.74 -11.32
CA ASP A 202 23.76 -0.28 -12.25
C ASP A 202 22.60 -1.30 -12.34
N LEU A 203 22.88 -2.60 -12.25
CA LEU A 203 21.86 -3.65 -12.20
C LEU A 203 21.02 -3.59 -10.92
N LEU A 204 21.68 -3.45 -9.77
CA LEU A 204 20.99 -3.21 -8.51
C LEU A 204 20.14 -1.93 -8.62
N ALA A 205 20.65 -0.90 -9.32
CA ALA A 205 19.97 0.38 -9.47
C ALA A 205 18.70 0.24 -10.26
N LEU A 206 18.82 -0.40 -11.42
CA LEU A 206 17.71 -0.72 -12.30
C LEU A 206 16.62 -1.50 -11.57
N TYR A 207 16.98 -2.52 -10.77
CA TYR A 207 16.00 -3.28 -10.00
C TYR A 207 15.17 -2.37 -9.09
N TYR A 208 15.81 -1.54 -8.26
CA TYR A 208 15.04 -0.72 -7.33
C TYR A 208 14.28 0.42 -8.00
N TYR A 209 14.81 1.02 -9.06
CA TYR A 209 14.05 2.00 -9.85
C TYR A 209 12.87 1.37 -10.60
N SER A 210 12.88 0.06 -10.82
CA SER A 210 11.77 -0.65 -11.47
C SER A 210 10.59 -0.94 -10.53
N VAL A 211 10.81 -0.95 -9.21
CA VAL A 211 9.78 -1.31 -8.21
C VAL A 211 8.49 -0.49 -8.34
N PRO A 212 8.53 0.85 -8.47
CA PRO A 212 7.31 1.66 -8.61
C PRO A 212 6.56 1.44 -9.94
N PHE A 213 7.16 0.72 -10.89
CA PHE A 213 6.63 0.48 -12.23
C PHE A 213 6.18 -0.97 -12.40
N GLY A 214 5.93 -1.71 -11.30
CA GLY A 214 5.52 -3.11 -11.32
C GLY A 214 4.41 -3.42 -12.33
N ASP A 215 3.31 -2.67 -12.27
CA ASP A 215 2.14 -2.81 -13.16
C ASP A 215 2.48 -2.62 -14.65
N PHE A 216 3.56 -1.89 -14.95
CA PHE A 216 4.01 -1.63 -16.31
C PHE A 216 4.97 -2.72 -16.84
N LEU A 217 5.66 -3.43 -15.96
CA LEU A 217 6.65 -4.42 -16.35
C LEU A 217 5.96 -5.72 -16.79
N THR A 218 6.21 -6.14 -18.03
CA THR A 218 5.77 -7.45 -18.53
C THR A 218 6.39 -8.61 -17.74
N THR A 219 7.52 -8.37 -17.08
CA THR A 219 8.20 -9.35 -16.25
C THR A 219 8.70 -8.65 -15.00
N VAL A 220 8.24 -9.10 -13.84
CA VAL A 220 8.72 -8.59 -12.56
C VAL A 220 10.14 -9.13 -12.34
N PRO A 221 11.17 -8.26 -12.26
CA PRO A 221 12.52 -8.72 -12.00
C PRO A 221 12.60 -9.31 -10.58
N ILE A 222 13.34 -10.40 -10.42
CA ILE A 222 13.63 -10.99 -9.10
C ILE A 222 15.09 -10.66 -8.78
N LEU A 223 15.32 -9.88 -7.71
CA LEU A 223 16.67 -9.59 -7.25
C LEU A 223 17.27 -10.79 -6.51
N SER A 224 18.41 -11.27 -6.99
CA SER A 224 19.25 -12.22 -6.26
C SER A 224 20.53 -11.53 -5.79
N LEU A 225 20.77 -11.54 -4.49
CA LEU A 225 22.03 -11.10 -3.89
C LEU A 225 22.78 -12.35 -3.41
N VAL A 226 23.91 -12.64 -4.06
CA VAL A 226 24.76 -13.80 -3.76
C VAL A 226 26.11 -13.31 -3.26
N GLY A 227 26.65 -13.97 -2.24
CA GLY A 227 27.97 -13.62 -1.69
C GLY A 227 28.19 -14.24 -0.32
N GLU A 228 29.40 -14.13 0.19
CA GLU A 228 29.79 -14.75 1.47
C GLU A 228 29.08 -14.13 2.69
N LYS A 229 29.10 -14.84 3.82
CA LYS A 229 28.60 -14.30 5.09
C LYS A 229 29.39 -13.03 5.44
N GLY A 230 28.70 -11.94 5.74
CA GLY A 230 29.32 -10.64 6.06
C GLY A 230 29.35 -9.61 4.93
N SER A 231 28.99 -9.99 3.69
CA SER A 231 28.90 -9.09 2.52
C SER A 231 27.73 -8.07 2.55
N ALA A 232 27.14 -7.81 3.71
CA ALA A 232 26.07 -6.83 3.92
C ALA A 232 24.76 -7.01 3.11
N LYS A 233 24.55 -8.13 2.40
CA LYS A 233 23.34 -8.42 1.60
C LYS A 233 22.02 -8.17 2.34
N THR A 234 21.84 -8.81 3.50
CA THR A 234 20.64 -8.65 4.33
C THR A 234 20.48 -7.20 4.80
N THR A 235 21.58 -6.50 5.04
CA THR A 235 21.56 -5.09 5.41
C THR A 235 21.09 -4.21 4.25
N CYS A 236 21.52 -4.47 3.02
CA CYS A 236 21.05 -3.78 1.81
C CYS A 236 19.54 -3.94 1.64
N VAL A 237 19.04 -5.18 1.65
CA VAL A 237 17.60 -5.47 1.49
C VAL A 237 16.78 -4.83 2.61
N ARG A 238 17.24 -4.96 3.86
CA ARG A 238 16.57 -4.34 5.02
C ARG A 238 16.52 -2.83 4.87
N PHE A 239 17.60 -2.19 4.44
CA PHE A 239 17.65 -0.74 4.30
C PHE A 239 16.69 -0.27 3.21
N PHE A 240 16.69 -0.92 2.04
CA PHE A 240 15.74 -0.62 0.98
C PHE A 240 14.29 -0.79 1.44
N GLY A 241 13.96 -1.92 2.05
CA GLY A 241 12.60 -2.17 2.54
C GLY A 241 12.19 -1.18 3.64
N ARG A 242 13.12 -0.72 4.48
CA ARG A 242 12.84 0.35 5.45
C ARG A 242 12.60 1.71 4.82
N MET A 243 13.22 1.99 3.67
CA MET A 243 12.94 3.23 2.92
C MET A 243 11.52 3.24 2.35
N LEU A 244 11.03 2.09 1.87
CA LEU A 244 9.69 1.99 1.27
C LEU A 244 8.60 1.80 2.32
N TYR A 245 8.84 0.91 3.29
CA TYR A 245 7.81 0.39 4.18
C TYR A 245 7.93 0.91 5.62
N GLY A 246 9.00 1.64 5.94
CA GLY A 246 9.21 2.25 7.25
C GLY A 246 10.13 1.47 8.18
N THR A 247 10.40 2.04 9.35
CA THR A 247 11.45 1.60 10.27
C THR A 247 11.28 0.18 10.81
N LYS A 248 10.03 -0.31 10.86
CA LYS A 248 9.67 -1.65 11.33
C LYS A 248 9.92 -2.76 10.31
N PHE A 249 10.23 -2.42 9.06
CA PHE A 249 10.55 -3.43 8.05
C PHE A 249 11.78 -4.25 8.46
N ASP A 250 11.65 -5.57 8.33
CA ASP A 250 12.74 -6.52 8.50
C ASP A 250 12.68 -7.63 7.43
N VAL A 251 13.83 -8.26 7.21
CA VAL A 251 13.99 -9.34 6.23
C VAL A 251 13.62 -10.65 6.91
N THR A 252 12.55 -11.27 6.44
CA THR A 252 12.15 -12.61 6.87
C THR A 252 12.90 -13.67 6.06
N SER A 253 13.36 -14.73 6.73
CA SER A 253 13.86 -15.92 6.05
C SER A 253 12.68 -16.80 5.63
N VAL A 254 12.72 -17.31 4.41
CA VAL A 254 11.88 -18.42 3.98
C VAL A 254 12.62 -19.72 4.29
N ASP A 255 11.96 -20.66 4.93
CA ASP A 255 12.56 -21.97 5.22
C ASP A 255 12.88 -22.71 3.91
N SER A 256 14.01 -23.43 3.88
CA SER A 256 14.38 -24.25 2.71
C SER A 256 13.64 -25.59 2.65
N ASN A 257 12.55 -25.75 3.40
CA ASN A 257 11.71 -26.94 3.37
C ASN A 257 10.59 -26.79 2.34
N ALA A 258 9.88 -27.88 2.05
CA ALA A 258 8.78 -27.88 1.08
C ALA A 258 7.65 -26.88 1.42
N GLN A 259 7.51 -26.47 2.69
CA GLN A 259 6.53 -25.46 3.07
C GLN A 259 7.03 -24.06 2.70
N GLY A 260 8.27 -23.72 2.99
CA GLY A 260 8.85 -22.44 2.60
C GLY A 260 8.95 -22.27 1.09
N GLU A 261 9.24 -23.33 0.33
CA GLU A 261 9.14 -23.29 -1.14
C GLU A 261 7.72 -22.91 -1.62
N ARG A 262 6.69 -23.50 -1.00
CA ARG A 262 5.29 -23.15 -1.32
C ARG A 262 4.97 -21.70 -0.94
N ASP A 263 5.46 -21.25 0.20
CA ASP A 263 5.24 -19.87 0.68
C ASP A 263 5.92 -18.86 -0.26
N PHE A 264 7.12 -19.17 -0.75
CA PHE A 264 7.82 -18.34 -1.75
C PHE A 264 7.06 -18.29 -3.09
N VAL A 265 6.59 -19.45 -3.60
CA VAL A 265 5.78 -19.49 -4.82
C VAL A 265 4.47 -18.72 -4.65
N ALA A 266 3.81 -18.86 -3.50
CA ALA A 266 2.60 -18.10 -3.18
C ALA A 266 2.85 -16.59 -3.10
N MET A 267 4.01 -16.16 -2.60
CA MET A 267 4.44 -14.76 -2.61
C MET A 267 4.60 -14.25 -4.04
N LEU A 268 5.30 -14.99 -4.90
CA LEU A 268 5.49 -14.61 -6.30
C LEU A 268 4.17 -14.52 -7.08
N ALA A 269 3.24 -15.45 -6.84
CA ALA A 269 1.92 -15.42 -7.46
C ALA A 269 1.13 -14.16 -7.09
N LYS A 270 1.26 -13.65 -5.86
CA LYS A 270 0.62 -12.38 -5.45
C LYS A 270 1.25 -11.14 -6.06
N ILE A 271 2.53 -11.20 -6.43
CA ILE A 271 3.26 -10.09 -7.06
C ILE A 271 2.88 -9.94 -8.55
N GLY A 272 2.49 -11.04 -9.22
CA GLY A 272 2.04 -11.01 -10.62
C GLY A 272 0.58 -10.57 -10.84
N HIS A 273 -0.15 -10.24 -9.77
CA HIS A 273 -1.58 -9.88 -9.80
C HIS A 273 -1.87 -8.53 -9.12
N SER A 274 -0.84 -7.75 -8.78
CA SER A 274 -0.97 -6.37 -8.28
C SER A 274 -0.93 -5.37 -9.41
#